data_AF-X1HXG5-F1
#
_entry.id   AF-X1HXG5-F1
#
_cell.length_a   1.000
_cell.length_b   1.000
_cell.length_c   1.000
_cell.angle_alpha   90.00
_cell.angle_beta   90.00
_cell.angle_gamma   90.00
#
_symmetry.space_group_name_H-M   'P 1'
#
loop_
_entity.id
_entity.type
_entity.pdbx_description
1 polymer ?
#
loop_
_entity_poly.entity_id
_entity_poly.type
_entity_poly.pdbx_seq_one_letter_code
_entity_poly.pdbx_strand_id
1 'polypeptide(L)'
;FCKKHIYIKSSKLVTEEEAKTIEQKWKFTHDLAKLKISEKEYDDHKAKLAKKFGFEPIFFDVAWDLLNVRALGLAKSRNFNNLGILYYEMARFLNEEGKDFFHVLQQSKEMELEHLKTMGVKKVEIMCGPGACPSCLKLYKKILAIDEALKIMPVPNKNCTNVLYDNFCRCQINAIVR
;
A
#
# COMPACT_ATOMS: atom_id res chain seq x y z
N PHE A 1 -37.99 32.32 5.90
CA PHE A 1 -36.69 31.72 5.52
C PHE A 1 -36.42 30.49 6.37
N CYS A 2 -36.38 29.30 5.78
CA CYS A 2 -35.98 28.06 6.47
C CYS A 2 -34.45 27.97 6.45
N LYS A 3 -33.78 28.03 7.61
CA LYS A 3 -32.31 28.05 7.75
C LYS A 3 -31.66 26.64 7.61
N LYS A 4 -32.33 25.68 6.97
CA LYS A 4 -31.81 24.31 6.83
C LYS A 4 -31.06 24.19 5.50
N HIS A 5 -29.76 23.87 5.57
CA HIS A 5 -28.94 23.56 4.41
C HIS A 5 -29.47 22.28 3.75
N ILE A 6 -29.65 22.31 2.42
CA ILE A 6 -30.01 21.15 1.61
C ILE A 6 -28.75 20.72 0.87
N TYR A 7 -28.40 19.44 0.97
CA TYR A 7 -27.22 18.88 0.31
C TYR A 7 -27.65 18.10 -0.93
N ILE A 8 -26.80 18.08 -1.96
CA ILE A 8 -27.02 17.29 -3.18
C ILE A 8 -25.91 16.23 -3.28
N LYS A 9 -26.29 14.95 -3.27
CA LYS A 9 -25.40 13.81 -3.50
C LYS A 9 -26.03 12.88 -4.53
N SER A 10 -25.28 12.47 -5.57
CA SER A 10 -25.78 11.61 -6.66
C SER A 10 -27.13 12.06 -7.25
N SER A 11 -27.28 13.37 -7.48
CA SER A 11 -28.49 14.00 -8.02
C SER A 11 -29.75 13.87 -7.16
N LYS A 12 -29.63 13.56 -5.86
CA LYS A 12 -30.73 13.56 -4.88
C LYS A 12 -30.53 14.62 -3.80
N LEU A 13 -31.63 15.26 -3.38
CA LEU A 13 -31.65 16.15 -2.21
C LEU A 13 -31.59 15.30 -0.94
N VAL A 14 -30.65 15.60 -0.06
CA VAL A 14 -30.42 14.87 1.18
C VAL A 14 -30.21 15.83 2.34
N THR A 15 -30.48 15.34 3.55
CA THR A 15 -30.09 15.98 4.80
C THR A 15 -28.58 15.88 5.03
N GLU A 16 -28.06 16.65 5.99
CA GLU A 16 -26.65 16.59 6.37
C GLU A 16 -26.22 15.20 6.89
N GLU A 17 -27.06 14.57 7.72
CA GLU A 17 -26.83 13.22 8.28
C GLU A 17 -26.76 12.16 7.17
N GLU A 18 -27.69 12.23 6.21
CA GLU A 18 -27.69 11.35 5.04
C GLU A 18 -26.47 11.59 4.14
N ALA A 19 -26.08 12.85 3.94
CA ALA A 19 -24.88 13.18 3.17
C ALA A 19 -23.60 12.59 3.81
N LYS A 20 -23.47 12.69 5.15
CA LYS A 20 -22.36 12.09 5.90
C LYS A 20 -22.35 10.57 5.78
N THR A 21 -23.51 9.93 5.89
CA THR A 21 -23.65 8.47 5.77
C THR A 21 -23.25 7.99 4.37
N ILE A 22 -23.71 8.68 3.33
CA ILE A 22 -23.36 8.38 1.94
C ILE A 22 -21.85 8.50 1.73
N GLU A 23 -21.24 9.55 2.27
CA GLU A 23 -19.80 9.80 2.14
C GLU A 23 -18.96 8.76 2.87
N GLN A 24 -19.35 8.37 4.07
CA GLN A 24 -18.72 7.28 4.82
C GLN A 24 -18.83 5.95 4.08
N LYS A 25 -20.01 5.63 3.54
CA LYS A 25 -20.21 4.40 2.76
C LYS A 25 -19.41 4.41 1.46
N TRP A 26 -19.33 5.55 0.78
CA TRP A 26 -18.52 5.70 -0.42
C TRP A 26 -17.03 5.56 -0.12
N LYS A 27 -16.53 6.19 0.96
CA LYS A 27 -15.15 6.03 1.41
C LYS A 27 -14.86 4.55 1.72
N PHE A 28 -15.74 3.89 2.45
CA PHE A 28 -15.63 2.47 2.78
C PHE A 28 -15.53 1.58 1.52
N THR A 29 -16.45 1.71 0.57
CA THR A 29 -16.44 0.88 -0.64
C THR A 29 -15.25 1.20 -1.54
N HIS A 30 -14.85 2.47 -1.62
CA HIS A 30 -13.67 2.90 -2.36
C HIS A 30 -12.38 2.34 -1.77
N ASP A 31 -12.23 2.36 -0.44
CA ASP A 31 -11.07 1.82 0.26
C ASP A 31 -10.98 0.29 0.12
N LEU A 32 -12.12 -0.42 0.23
CA LEU A 32 -12.18 -1.86 -0.06
C LEU A 32 -11.77 -2.18 -1.50
N ALA A 33 -12.26 -1.40 -2.47
CA ALA A 33 -11.94 -1.59 -3.88
C ALA A 33 -10.46 -1.38 -4.18
N LYS A 34 -9.82 -0.34 -3.60
CA LYS A 34 -8.36 -0.11 -3.70
C LYS A 34 -7.58 -1.33 -3.21
N LEU A 35 -8.01 -1.91 -2.11
CA LEU A 35 -7.37 -3.07 -1.48
C LEU A 35 -7.73 -4.40 -2.14
N LYS A 36 -8.61 -4.39 -3.15
CA LYS A 36 -9.16 -5.59 -3.80
C LYS A 36 -9.75 -6.56 -2.77
N ILE A 37 -10.53 -6.01 -1.84
CA ILE A 37 -11.30 -6.74 -0.84
C ILE A 37 -12.77 -6.57 -1.21
N SER A 38 -13.51 -7.67 -1.32
CA SER A 38 -14.97 -7.59 -1.49
C SER A 38 -15.67 -7.27 -0.17
N GLU A 39 -16.84 -6.63 -0.23
CA GLU A 39 -17.68 -6.38 0.97
C GLU A 39 -17.95 -7.69 1.72
N LYS A 40 -18.21 -8.78 1.00
CA LYS A 40 -18.43 -10.10 1.59
C LYS A 40 -17.20 -10.62 2.36
N GLU A 41 -16.01 -10.57 1.76
CA GLU A 41 -14.78 -10.98 2.45
C GLU A 41 -14.55 -10.15 3.71
N TYR A 42 -14.82 -8.84 3.62
CA TYR A 42 -14.72 -7.94 4.76
C TYR A 42 -15.70 -8.31 5.88
N ASP A 43 -16.99 -8.49 5.56
CA ASP A 43 -18.04 -8.79 6.54
C ASP A 43 -17.83 -10.13 7.23
N ASP A 44 -17.50 -11.18 6.46
CA ASP A 44 -17.21 -12.51 6.99
C ASP A 44 -16.04 -12.46 8.00
N HIS A 45 -15.01 -11.68 7.68
CA HIS A 45 -13.82 -11.55 8.51
C HIS A 45 -14.05 -10.66 9.72
N LYS A 46 -14.82 -9.58 9.56
CA LYS A 46 -15.27 -8.71 10.66
C LYS A 46 -16.04 -9.50 11.71
N ALA A 47 -17.00 -10.32 11.29
CA ALA A 47 -17.77 -11.18 12.20
C ALA A 47 -16.87 -12.16 12.98
N LYS A 48 -15.85 -12.72 12.31
CA LYS A 48 -14.86 -13.60 12.94
C LYS A 48 -14.04 -12.87 14.01
N LEU A 49 -13.55 -11.66 13.71
CA LEU A 49 -12.80 -10.85 14.67
C LEU A 49 -13.67 -10.36 15.83
N ALA A 50 -14.90 -9.93 15.55
CA ALA A 50 -15.86 -9.53 16.58
C ALA A 50 -16.13 -10.66 17.58
N LYS A 51 -16.35 -11.89 17.08
CA LYS A 51 -16.51 -13.08 17.91
C LYS A 51 -15.26 -13.38 18.74
N LYS A 52 -14.06 -13.17 18.18
CA LYS A 52 -12.78 -13.42 18.84
C LYS A 52 -12.50 -12.43 19.97
N PHE A 53 -12.81 -11.15 19.76
CA PHE A 53 -12.44 -10.08 20.69
C PHE A 53 -13.56 -9.65 21.63
N GLY A 54 -14.82 -10.03 21.34
CA GLY A 54 -15.99 -9.66 22.15
C GLY A 54 -16.48 -8.23 21.95
N PHE A 55 -15.93 -7.51 20.96
CA PHE A 55 -16.37 -6.17 20.56
C PHE A 55 -16.27 -6.01 19.05
N GLU A 56 -16.96 -5.01 18.51
CA GLU A 56 -16.96 -4.71 17.08
C GLU A 56 -15.61 -4.09 16.66
N PRO A 57 -14.83 -4.74 15.78
CA PRO A 57 -13.55 -4.20 15.33
C PRO A 57 -13.75 -3.02 14.38
N ILE A 58 -12.83 -2.05 14.43
CA ILE A 58 -12.83 -0.92 13.50
C ILE A 58 -12.41 -1.36 12.10
N PHE A 59 -12.80 -0.57 11.09
CA PHE A 59 -12.52 -0.86 9.68
C PHE A 59 -11.07 -1.21 9.40
N PHE A 60 -10.16 -0.37 9.90
CA PHE A 60 -8.73 -0.51 9.65
C PHE A 60 -8.20 -1.87 10.14
N ASP A 61 -8.62 -2.32 11.33
CA ASP A 61 -8.13 -3.58 11.91
C ASP A 61 -8.60 -4.79 11.10
N VAL A 62 -9.85 -4.77 10.64
CA VAL A 62 -10.41 -5.84 9.79
C VAL A 62 -9.67 -5.89 8.45
N ALA A 63 -9.52 -4.74 7.80
CA ALA A 63 -8.81 -4.64 6.51
C ALA A 63 -7.35 -5.07 6.65
N TRP A 64 -6.66 -4.61 7.69
CA TRP A 64 -5.26 -4.94 7.94
C TRP A 64 -5.05 -6.44 8.21
N ASP A 65 -5.90 -7.05 9.04
CA ASP A 65 -5.81 -8.48 9.32
C ASP A 65 -6.06 -9.32 8.06
N LEU A 66 -7.04 -8.94 7.22
CA LEU A 66 -7.28 -9.57 5.91
C LEU A 66 -6.06 -9.52 5.00
N LEU A 67 -5.43 -8.35 4.88
CA LEU A 67 -4.23 -8.18 4.06
C LEU A 67 -3.07 -9.02 4.59
N ASN A 68 -2.89 -9.09 5.91
CA ASN A 68 -1.88 -9.95 6.53
C ASN A 68 -2.13 -11.44 6.26
N VAL A 69 -3.38 -11.91 6.34
CA VAL A 69 -3.75 -13.29 5.98
C VAL A 69 -3.39 -13.57 4.52
N ARG A 70 -3.68 -12.64 3.60
CA ARG A 70 -3.34 -12.77 2.19
C ARG A 70 -1.81 -12.77 1.97
N ALA A 71 -1.08 -11.90 2.66
CA ALA A 71 0.38 -11.84 2.62
C ALA A 71 1.01 -13.15 3.08
N LEU A 72 0.51 -13.75 4.16
CA LEU A 72 0.97 -15.06 4.65
C LEU A 72 0.75 -16.18 3.61
N GLY A 73 -0.38 -16.19 2.91
CA GLY A 73 -0.65 -17.14 1.83
C GLY A 73 0.32 -17.01 0.65
N LEU A 74 0.58 -15.77 0.22
CA LEU A 74 1.54 -15.48 -0.86
C LEU A 74 2.99 -15.81 -0.45
N ALA A 75 3.37 -15.55 0.81
CA ALA A 75 4.67 -15.90 1.34
C ALA A 75 4.89 -17.41 1.38
N LYS A 76 3.90 -18.19 1.87
CA LYS A 76 3.94 -19.65 1.88
C LYS A 76 4.08 -20.26 0.48
N SER A 77 3.42 -19.67 -0.51
CA SER A 77 3.51 -20.11 -1.90
C SER A 77 4.72 -19.54 -2.65
N ARG A 78 5.58 -18.74 -1.99
CA ARG A 78 6.72 -18.04 -2.59
C ARG A 78 6.34 -17.20 -3.82
N ASN A 79 5.13 -16.66 -3.85
CA ASN A 79 4.66 -15.79 -4.92
C ASN A 79 5.13 -14.35 -4.66
N PHE A 80 6.45 -14.13 -4.80
CA PHE A 80 7.09 -12.87 -4.46
C PHE A 80 6.57 -11.69 -5.29
N ASN A 81 6.22 -11.91 -6.56
CA ASN A 81 5.66 -10.85 -7.40
C ASN A 81 4.35 -10.29 -6.81
N ASN A 82 3.36 -11.17 -6.56
CA ASN A 82 2.09 -10.73 -5.99
C ASN A 82 2.23 -10.24 -4.55
N LEU A 83 3.16 -10.81 -3.77
CA LEU A 83 3.44 -10.35 -2.41
C LEU A 83 4.04 -8.95 -2.39
N GLY A 84 4.95 -8.64 -3.31
CA GLY A 84 5.51 -7.29 -3.47
C GLY A 84 4.46 -6.26 -3.85
N ILE A 85 3.53 -6.61 -4.75
CA ILE A 85 2.37 -5.78 -5.12
C ILE A 85 1.47 -5.55 -3.90
N LEU A 86 1.17 -6.60 -3.14
CA LEU A 86 0.33 -6.49 -1.94
C LEU A 86 0.95 -5.54 -0.90
N TYR A 87 2.24 -5.70 -0.60
CA TYR A 87 2.93 -4.80 0.33
C TYR A 87 2.99 -3.36 -0.18
N TYR A 88 3.10 -3.13 -1.48
CA TYR A 88 3.04 -1.79 -2.05
C TYR A 88 1.70 -1.11 -1.75
N GLU A 89 0.59 -1.83 -1.99
CA GLU A 89 -0.76 -1.34 -1.72
C GLU A 89 -1.00 -1.12 -0.22
N MET A 90 -0.51 -2.04 0.63
CA MET A 90 -0.55 -1.88 2.10
C MET A 90 0.20 -0.64 2.56
N ALA A 91 1.40 -0.39 2.02
CA ALA A 91 2.17 0.80 2.35
C ALA A 91 1.46 2.08 1.88
N ARG A 92 0.85 2.07 0.68
CA ARG A 92 0.09 3.22 0.18
C ARG A 92 -1.12 3.52 1.05
N PHE A 93 -1.84 2.49 1.49
CA PHE A 93 -2.96 2.64 2.42
C PHE A 93 -2.54 3.21 3.79
N LEU A 94 -1.43 2.73 4.36
CA LEU A 94 -0.88 3.29 5.61
C LEU A 94 -0.55 4.78 5.45
N ASN A 95 0.05 5.12 4.33
CA ASN A 95 0.46 6.48 4.02
C ASN A 95 -0.75 7.43 3.84
N GLU A 96 -1.78 6.99 3.12
CA GLU A 96 -3.05 7.74 2.96
C GLU A 96 -3.73 8.00 4.32
N GLU A 97 -3.53 7.11 5.30
CA GLU A 97 -4.04 7.24 6.67
C GLU A 97 -3.05 7.95 7.61
N GLY A 98 -1.94 8.49 7.09
CA GLY A 98 -0.93 9.25 7.86
C GLY A 98 -0.11 8.40 8.84
N LYS A 99 -0.06 7.08 8.65
CA LYS A 99 0.69 6.13 9.48
C LYS A 99 2.07 5.84 8.89
N ASP A 100 2.99 5.33 9.71
CA ASP A 100 4.28 4.88 9.22
C ASP A 100 4.12 3.71 8.24
N PHE A 101 4.64 3.89 7.03
CA PHE A 101 4.55 2.96 5.91
C PHE A 101 5.92 2.48 5.42
N PHE A 102 7.01 3.04 5.95
CA PHE A 102 8.35 2.86 5.36
C PHE A 102 8.77 1.39 5.35
N HIS A 103 8.55 0.67 6.46
CA HIS A 103 8.92 -0.73 6.58
C HIS A 103 8.14 -1.61 5.59
N VAL A 104 6.84 -1.38 5.45
CA VAL A 104 5.98 -2.14 4.51
C VAL A 104 6.37 -1.85 3.06
N LEU A 105 6.75 -0.62 2.75
CA LEU A 105 7.28 -0.26 1.43
C LEU A 105 8.64 -0.93 1.16
N GLN A 106 9.48 -1.06 2.19
CA GLN A 106 10.74 -1.80 2.08
C GLN A 106 10.49 -3.29 1.80
N GLN A 107 9.52 -3.92 2.49
CA GLN A 107 9.11 -5.30 2.20
C GLN A 107 8.64 -5.46 0.75
N SER A 108 7.90 -4.49 0.20
CA SER A 108 7.51 -4.50 -1.22
C SER A 108 8.73 -4.60 -2.14
N LYS A 109 9.77 -3.79 -1.89
CA LYS A 109 11.00 -3.77 -2.69
C LYS A 109 11.88 -5.00 -2.48
N GLU A 110 11.85 -5.58 -1.29
CA GLU A 110 12.53 -6.84 -1.02
C GLU A 110 11.91 -7.96 -1.85
N MET A 111 10.58 -8.05 -1.90
CA MET A 111 9.88 -9.05 -2.70
C MET A 111 10.07 -8.86 -4.21
N GLU A 112 10.18 -7.61 -4.68
CA GLU A 112 10.57 -7.30 -6.06
C GLU A 112 11.96 -7.87 -6.39
N LEU A 113 12.94 -7.65 -5.52
CA LEU A 113 14.29 -8.20 -5.66
C LEU A 113 14.31 -9.74 -5.59
N GLU A 114 13.60 -10.34 -4.65
CA GLU A 114 13.47 -11.80 -4.54
C GLU A 114 12.84 -12.39 -5.80
N HIS A 115 11.79 -11.76 -6.34
CA HIS A 115 11.20 -12.18 -7.60
C HIS A 115 12.21 -12.14 -8.75
N LEU A 116 12.93 -11.03 -8.93
CA LEU A 116 13.97 -10.92 -9.95
C LEU A 116 15.06 -11.99 -9.77
N LYS A 117 15.43 -12.30 -8.52
CA LYS A 117 16.39 -13.36 -8.20
C LYS A 117 15.88 -14.73 -8.62
N THR A 118 14.61 -15.04 -8.40
CA THR A 118 14.00 -16.29 -8.89
C THR A 118 13.97 -16.38 -10.42
N MET A 119 13.96 -15.24 -11.11
CA MET A 119 14.07 -15.18 -12.58
C MET A 119 15.52 -15.28 -13.09
N GLY A 120 16.50 -15.42 -12.20
CA GLY A 120 17.92 -15.54 -12.57
C GLY A 120 18.65 -14.22 -12.80
N VAL A 121 18.01 -13.08 -12.55
CA VAL A 121 18.64 -11.75 -12.65
C VAL A 121 19.82 -11.66 -11.69
N LYS A 122 20.97 -11.19 -12.17
CA LYS A 122 22.21 -11.08 -11.38
C LYS A 122 22.52 -9.67 -10.92
N LYS A 123 22.07 -8.67 -11.67
CA LYS A 123 22.35 -7.26 -11.42
C LYS A 123 21.10 -6.44 -11.63
N VAL A 124 21.00 -5.38 -10.83
CA VAL A 124 19.91 -4.41 -10.92
C VAL A 124 20.49 -3.00 -10.99
N GLU A 125 19.76 -2.11 -11.64
CA GLU A 125 20.03 -0.69 -11.70
C GLU A 125 18.99 0.07 -10.87
N ILE A 126 19.45 1.02 -10.05
CA ILE A 126 18.55 1.90 -9.31
C ILE A 126 18.13 3.09 -10.17
N MET A 127 16.83 3.18 -10.41
CA MET A 127 16.22 4.28 -11.15
C MET A 127 15.51 5.22 -10.18
N CYS A 128 15.79 6.52 -10.34
CA CYS A 128 15.16 7.56 -9.55
C CYS A 128 13.90 8.07 -10.25
N GLY A 129 12.84 8.30 -9.47
CA GLY A 129 11.66 8.98 -9.99
C GLY A 129 11.95 10.43 -10.38
N PRO A 130 11.09 11.07 -11.20
CA PRO A 130 11.24 12.47 -11.57
C PRO A 130 11.38 13.39 -10.34
N GLY A 131 12.27 14.39 -10.42
CA GLY A 131 12.50 15.32 -9.32
C GLY A 131 13.10 14.69 -8.06
N ALA A 132 13.87 13.60 -8.19
CA ALA A 132 14.52 12.95 -7.06
C ALA A 132 15.40 13.92 -6.25
N CYS A 133 15.30 13.84 -4.93
CA CYS A 133 16.13 14.63 -4.02
C CYS A 133 17.63 14.26 -4.14
N PRO A 134 18.54 15.12 -3.65
CA PRO A 134 19.98 14.87 -3.73
C PRO A 134 20.43 13.52 -3.13
N SER A 135 19.77 13.03 -2.07
CA SER A 135 20.13 11.74 -1.49
C SER A 135 19.77 10.56 -2.39
N CYS A 136 18.63 10.61 -3.08
CA CYS A 136 18.23 9.61 -4.07
C CYS A 136 19.09 9.69 -5.33
N LEU A 137 19.45 10.89 -5.80
CA LEU A 137 20.33 11.06 -6.97
C LEU A 137 21.71 10.41 -6.78
N LYS A 138 22.22 10.31 -5.55
CA LYS A 138 23.45 9.54 -5.24
C LYS A 138 23.32 8.04 -5.51
N LEU A 139 22.09 7.53 -5.67
CA LEU A 139 21.82 6.14 -6.01
C LEU A 139 21.50 5.95 -7.49
N TYR A 140 21.21 7.03 -8.22
CA TYR A 140 20.78 6.95 -9.61
C TYR A 140 21.83 6.27 -10.50
N LYS A 141 21.38 5.31 -11.33
CA LYS A 141 22.20 4.47 -12.21
C LYS A 141 23.26 3.63 -11.49
N LYS A 142 23.19 3.50 -10.16
CA LYS A 142 24.03 2.52 -9.47
C LYS A 142 23.60 1.12 -9.88
N ILE A 143 24.59 0.35 -10.33
CA ILE A 143 24.44 -1.06 -10.65
C ILE A 143 24.93 -1.86 -9.46
N LEU A 144 24.07 -2.72 -8.94
CA LEU A 144 24.37 -3.58 -7.79
C LEU A 144 24.19 -5.04 -8.18
N ALA A 145 24.97 -5.93 -7.56
CA ALA A 145 24.62 -7.34 -7.57
C ALA A 145 23.28 -7.54 -6.85
N ILE A 146 22.46 -8.49 -7.29
CA ILE A 146 21.13 -8.68 -6.70
C ILE A 146 21.18 -9.02 -5.21
N ASP A 147 22.16 -9.82 -4.79
CA ASP A 147 22.38 -10.17 -3.39
C ASP A 147 22.87 -8.98 -2.54
N GLU A 148 23.63 -8.06 -3.14
CA GLU A 148 24.01 -6.81 -2.49
C GLU A 148 22.79 -5.90 -2.32
N ALA A 149 21.95 -5.78 -3.35
CA ALA A 149 20.73 -4.98 -3.30
C ALA A 149 19.76 -5.49 -2.21
N LEU A 150 19.59 -6.81 -2.08
CA LEU A 150 18.80 -7.43 -1.01
C LEU A 150 19.37 -7.14 0.39
N LYS A 151 20.69 -7.08 0.53
CA LYS A 151 21.35 -6.81 1.81
C LYS A 151 21.23 -5.34 2.23
N ILE A 152 21.47 -4.41 1.31
CA ILE A 152 21.55 -2.99 1.65
C ILE A 152 20.20 -2.27 1.51
N MET A 153 19.25 -2.86 0.79
CA MET A 153 17.92 -2.31 0.52
C MET A 153 17.98 -0.83 0.12
N PRO A 154 18.57 -0.49 -1.04
CA PRO A 154 18.92 0.89 -1.40
C PRO A 154 17.68 1.76 -1.63
N VAL A 155 16.55 1.14 -1.97
CA VAL A 155 15.23 1.77 -2.08
C VAL A 155 14.20 0.96 -1.26
N PRO A 156 13.25 1.60 -0.57
CA PRO A 156 13.10 3.04 -0.40
C PRO A 156 14.28 3.66 0.38
N ASN A 157 14.74 4.84 -0.07
CA ASN A 157 15.87 5.51 0.56
C ASN A 157 15.43 6.19 1.85
N LYS A 158 15.94 5.75 3.01
CA LYS A 158 15.64 6.32 4.33
C LYS A 158 15.93 7.82 4.46
N ASN A 159 16.85 8.34 3.63
CA ASN A 159 17.23 9.75 3.62
C ASN A 159 16.51 10.53 2.52
N CYS A 160 15.46 9.98 1.91
CA CYS A 160 14.66 10.69 0.91
C CYS A 160 13.98 11.88 1.56
N THR A 161 14.19 13.08 1.01
CA THR A 161 13.60 14.33 1.52
C THR A 161 12.43 14.81 0.67
N ASN A 162 12.06 14.06 -0.38
CA ASN A 162 10.93 14.44 -1.22
C ASN A 162 9.63 14.21 -0.47
N VAL A 163 8.92 15.31 -0.22
CA VAL A 163 7.52 15.32 0.20
C VAL A 163 6.67 15.39 -1.06
N LEU A 164 6.47 14.24 -1.71
CA LEU A 164 5.59 14.14 -2.87
C LEU A 164 4.28 13.52 -2.42
N TYR A 165 3.14 14.21 -2.61
CA TYR A 165 1.77 13.70 -2.43
C TYR A 165 1.73 12.51 -1.46
N ASP A 166 1.95 12.83 -0.17
CA ASP A 166 2.10 11.89 0.93
C ASP A 166 3.47 11.16 1.02
N ASN A 167 4.63 11.81 0.88
CA ASN A 167 5.96 11.24 1.22
C ASN A 167 6.34 9.85 0.62
N PHE A 168 5.67 9.36 -0.43
CA PHE A 168 5.80 7.98 -0.86
C PHE A 168 6.94 7.77 -1.87
N CYS A 169 7.84 6.82 -1.62
CA CYS A 169 9.02 6.63 -2.48
C CYS A 169 8.63 6.11 -3.88
N ARG A 170 9.09 6.83 -4.92
CA ARG A 170 8.83 6.50 -6.34
C ARG A 170 10.03 5.91 -7.09
N CYS A 171 11.13 5.63 -6.39
CA CYS A 171 12.32 5.05 -7.04
C CYS A 171 12.07 3.56 -7.35
N GLN A 172 12.70 3.08 -8.42
CA GLN A 172 12.48 1.76 -9.00
C GLN A 172 13.78 0.96 -9.08
N ILE A 173 13.63 -0.37 -9.11
CA ILE A 173 14.72 -1.31 -9.30
C ILE A 173 14.51 -1.94 -10.67
N ASN A 174 15.44 -1.72 -11.59
CA ASN A 174 15.35 -2.28 -12.93
C ASN A 174 16.31 -3.45 -13.07
N ALA A 175 15.81 -4.58 -13.57
CA ALA A 175 16.67 -5.71 -13.92
C ALA A 175 17.61 -5.32 -15.08
N ILE A 176 18.89 -5.70 -14.95
CA ILE A 176 19.84 -5.61 -16.06
C ILE A 176 19.94 -6.98 -16.69
N VAL A 177 19.33 -7.12 -17.86
CA VAL A 177 19.41 -8.32 -18.69
C VAL A 177 20.51 -8.05 -19.72
N ARG A 178 21.72 -8.55 -19.45
CA ARG A 178 22.85 -8.51 -20.38
C ARG A 178 23.34 -9.92 -20.60
#